data_AF-A0A9P6UFV3-F1
#
_entry.id   AF-A0A9P6UFV3-F1
#
_cell.length_a   1.000
_cell.length_b   1.000
_cell.length_c   1.000
_cell.angle_alpha   90.00
_cell.angle_beta   90.00
_cell.angle_gamma   90.00
#
_symmetry.space_group_name_H-M   'P 1'
#
loop_
_entity.id
_entity.type
_entity.pdbx_description
1 polymer ?
#
loop_
_entity_poly.entity_id
_entity_poly.type
_entity_poly.pdbx_seq_one_letter_code
_entity_poly.pdbx_strand_id
1 'polypeptide(L)'
;MTEDHLNLFCLVDGEPQSNVFSVKPTPADTVDDLRVLISARLEIEMLSKDLTLYRVSIPVVPANEHKPIVLNEVESPTKLNPTYDVSE
;
A
#
# COMPACT_ATOMS: atom_id res chain seq x y z
N MET A 1 -9.81 -22.53 -13.58
CA MET A 1 -9.67 -21.86 -12.27
C MET A 1 -8.83 -20.64 -12.53
N THR A 2 -9.44 -19.46 -12.56
CA THR A 2 -8.72 -18.20 -12.73
C THR A 2 -7.95 -17.95 -11.45
N GLU A 3 -6.63 -18.06 -11.51
CA GLU A 3 -5.77 -17.48 -10.48
C GLU A 3 -5.87 -15.96 -10.62
N ASP A 4 -6.88 -15.38 -9.99
CA ASP A 4 -6.98 -13.94 -9.78
C ASP A 4 -5.87 -13.54 -8.79
N HIS A 5 -4.65 -13.39 -9.29
CA HIS A 5 -3.53 -12.89 -8.52
C HIS A 5 -3.80 -11.42 -8.19
N LEU A 6 -4.49 -11.17 -7.07
CA LEU A 6 -4.59 -9.89 -6.41
C LEU A 6 -3.18 -9.45 -6.01
N ASN A 7 -2.45 -8.83 -6.93
CA ASN A 7 -1.18 -8.17 -6.64
C ASN A 7 -1.49 -6.72 -6.32
N LEU A 8 -1.17 -6.30 -5.10
CA LEU A 8 -1.19 -4.89 -4.72
C LEU A 8 0.21 -4.31 -4.93
N PHE A 9 0.28 -3.16 -5.59
CA PHE A 9 1.51 -2.40 -5.73
C PHE A 9 1.55 -1.34 -4.63
N CYS A 10 2.61 -1.38 -3.84
CA CYS A 10 2.83 -0.52 -2.69
C CYS A 10 4.08 0.33 -2.92
N LEU A 11 4.08 1.50 -2.30
CA LEU A 11 5.21 2.42 -2.25
C LEU A 11 5.21 3.10 -0.90
N VAL A 12 6.38 3.56 -0.47
CA VAL A 12 6.53 4.36 0.74
C VAL A 12 6.43 5.83 0.36
N ASP A 13 5.72 6.62 1.16
CA ASP A 13 5.62 8.07 0.95
C ASP A 13 7.01 8.71 0.90
N GLY A 14 7.26 9.53 -0.12
CA GLY A 14 8.56 10.16 -0.37
C GLY A 14 9.53 9.31 -1.22
N GLU A 15 9.22 8.06 -1.52
CA GLU A 15 10.03 7.22 -2.39
C GLU A 15 9.65 7.37 -3.88
N PRO A 16 10.59 7.16 -4.82
CA PRO A 16 10.30 7.20 -6.24
C PRO A 16 9.45 6.01 -6.71
N GLN A 17 8.76 6.16 -7.86
CA GLN A 17 8.00 5.07 -8.49
C GLN A 17 8.85 3.83 -8.80
N SER A 18 10.15 3.99 -9.02
CA SER A 18 11.10 2.89 -9.21
C SER A 18 11.19 1.94 -8.00
N ASN A 19 10.82 2.40 -6.80
CA ASN A 19 10.86 1.63 -5.56
C ASN A 19 9.51 0.96 -5.23
N VAL A 20 8.55 1.00 -6.16
CA VAL A 20 7.30 0.27 -6.03
C VAL A 20 7.59 -1.23 -5.88
N PHE A 21 6.91 -1.85 -4.92
CA PHE A 21 7.00 -3.29 -4.66
C PHE A 21 5.61 -3.91 -4.63
N SER A 22 5.53 -5.20 -4.96
CA SER A 22 4.28 -5.94 -4.93
C SER A 22 4.11 -6.70 -3.61
N VAL A 23 2.91 -6.66 -3.04
CA VAL A 23 2.45 -7.61 -2.02
C VAL A 23 1.31 -8.45 -2.59
N LYS A 24 1.19 -9.69 -2.11
CA LYS A 24 0.23 -10.67 -2.62
C LYS A 24 -0.77 -11.06 -1.52
N PRO A 25 -1.80 -10.25 -1.29
CA PRO A 25 -2.85 -10.63 -0.37
C PRO A 25 -3.75 -11.73 -0.94
N THR A 26 -4.49 -12.37 -0.04
CA THR A 26 -5.64 -13.21 -0.36
C THR A 26 -6.94 -12.41 -0.27
N PRO A 27 -8.03 -12.82 -0.93
CA PRO A 27 -9.34 -12.17 -0.78
C PRO A 27 -9.90 -12.16 0.65
N ALA A 28 -9.36 -13.00 1.55
CA ALA A 28 -9.76 -13.07 2.95
C ALA A 28 -8.92 -12.13 3.85
N ASP A 29 -7.84 -11.55 3.32
CA ASP A 29 -6.92 -10.72 4.10
C ASP A 29 -7.57 -9.38 4.47
N THR A 30 -7.35 -8.98 5.72
CA THR A 30 -7.80 -7.72 6.28
C THR A 30 -6.77 -6.61 6.09
N VAL A 31 -7.11 -5.37 6.45
CA VAL A 31 -6.15 -4.25 6.46
C VAL A 31 -4.98 -4.50 7.42
N ASP A 32 -5.22 -5.23 8.53
CA ASP A 32 -4.17 -5.60 9.46
C ASP A 32 -3.21 -6.64 8.85
N ASP A 33 -3.74 -7.62 8.12
CA ASP A 33 -2.92 -8.60 7.39
C ASP A 33 -2.07 -7.92 6.32
N LEU A 34 -2.63 -6.95 5.60
CA LEU A 34 -1.88 -6.12 4.66
C LEU A 34 -0.72 -5.38 5.32
N ARG A 35 -0.93 -4.81 6.52
CA ARG A 35 0.14 -4.13 7.27
C ARG A 35 1.26 -5.10 7.63
N VAL A 36 0.93 -6.30 8.08
CA VAL A 36 1.92 -7.35 8.40
C VAL A 36 2.71 -7.75 7.15
N LEU A 37 2.04 -7.98 6.02
CA LEU A 37 2.70 -8.33 4.76
C LEU A 37 3.65 -7.23 4.28
N ILE A 38 3.25 -5.97 4.37
CA ILE A 38 4.06 -4.83 3.96
C ILE A 38 5.26 -4.64 4.90
N SER A 39 5.05 -4.69 6.22
CA SER A 39 6.13 -4.59 7.21
C SER A 39 7.18 -5.69 7.04
N ALA A 40 6.74 -6.93 6.81
CA ALA A 40 7.65 -8.05 6.53
C ALA A 40 8.44 -7.84 5.23
N ARG A 41 7.81 -7.26 4.19
CA ARG A 41 8.45 -6.99 2.91
C ARG A 41 9.49 -5.85 2.98
N LEU A 42 9.24 -4.85 3.82
CA LEU A 42 10.13 -3.71 4.02
C LEU A 42 11.21 -3.96 5.09
N GLU A 43 11.19 -5.14 5.74
CA GLU A 43 12.10 -5.50 6.84
C GLU A 43 12.10 -4.48 8.00
N ILE A 44 10.95 -3.84 8.24
CA ILE A 44 10.82 -2.82 9.30
C ILE A 44 10.26 -3.48 10.56
N GLU A 45 11.01 -3.41 11.66
CA GLU A 45 10.56 -3.80 13.01
C GLU A 45 9.61 -2.76 13.64
N MET A 46 8.73 -2.16 12.84
CA MET A 46 7.66 -1.31 13.37
C MET A 46 6.51 -2.21 13.80
N LEU A 47 5.80 -1.85 14.87
CA LEU A 47 4.53 -2.49 15.15
C LEU A 47 3.65 -2.25 13.92
N SER A 48 3.10 -3.32 13.32
CA SER A 48 2.21 -3.22 12.14
C SER A 48 1.08 -2.20 12.34
N LYS A 49 0.72 -1.93 13.60
CA LYS A 49 -0.24 -0.93 14.07
C LYS A 49 0.13 0.52 13.74
N ASP A 50 1.42 0.82 13.65
CA ASP A 50 1.93 2.18 13.38
C ASP A 50 1.98 2.50 11.87
N LEU A 51 1.83 1.48 11.01
CA LEU A 51 1.81 1.66 9.57
C LEU A 51 0.44 2.23 9.13
N THR A 52 0.45 3.45 8.59
CA THR A 52 -0.74 4.03 7.97
C THR A 52 -0.76 3.73 6.48
N LEU A 53 -1.81 3.05 6.03
CA LEU A 53 -1.99 2.70 4.63
C LEU A 53 -2.96 3.66 3.95
N TYR A 54 -2.62 4.04 2.71
CA TYR A 54 -3.48 4.82 1.83
C TYR A 54 -3.65 4.09 0.50
N ARG A 55 -4.88 4.05 0.03
CA ARG A 55 -5.20 3.70 -1.35
C ARG A 55 -5.11 4.97 -2.20
N VAL A 56 -4.32 4.90 -3.26
CA VAL A 56 -4.02 6.02 -4.17
C VAL A 56 -4.24 5.59 -5.61
N SER A 57 -4.50 6.56 -6.49
CA SER A 57 -4.55 6.35 -7.94
C SER A 57 -3.48 7.21 -8.59
N ILE A 58 -2.37 6.60 -8.99
CA ILE A 58 -1.21 7.33 -9.51
C ILE A 58 -1.01 6.94 -10.98
N PRO A 59 -0.94 7.90 -11.91
CA PRO A 59 -0.65 7.60 -13.30
C PRO A 59 0.80 7.14 -13.43
N VAL A 60 0.99 5.98 -14.09
CA VAL A 60 2.31 5.48 -14.43
C VAL A 60 2.74 6.13 -15.74
N VAL A 61 3.62 7.13 -15.65
CA VAL A 61 4.19 7.82 -16.81
C VAL A 61 5.72 7.79 -16.72
N PRO A 62 6.45 7.54 -17.83
CA PRO A 62 7.92 7.45 -17.80
C PRO A 62 8.61 8.67 -17.20
N ALA A 63 8.01 9.85 -17.37
CA ALA A 63 8.52 11.12 -16.84
C ALA A 63 8.53 11.20 -15.29
N ASN A 64 7.86 10.27 -14.61
CA ASN A 64 7.70 10.27 -13.15
C ASN A 64 8.36 9.05 -12.46
N GLU A 65 9.04 8.18 -13.21
CA GLU A 65 9.68 6.96 -12.68
C GLU A 65 10.60 7.24 -11.49
N HIS A 66 11.37 8.33 -11.58
CA HIS A 66 12.36 8.73 -10.57
C HIS A 66 11.85 9.85 -9.64
N LYS A 67 10.61 10.31 -9.84
CA LYS A 67 10.07 11.38 -8.99
C LYS A 67 9.52 10.77 -7.70
N PRO A 68 9.90 11.33 -6.53
CA PRO A 68 9.25 11.01 -5.27
C PRO A 68 7.74 11.17 -5.38
N ILE A 69 6.99 10.18 -4.93
CA ILE A 69 5.54 10.34 -4.75
C ILE A 69 5.31 10.83 -3.33
N VAL A 70 4.70 12.00 -3.21
CA VAL A 70 4.27 12.56 -1.93
C VAL A 70 2.76 12.47 -1.84
N LEU A 71 2.26 11.87 -0.77
CA LEU A 71 0.83 11.61 -0.55
C LEU A 71 -0.02 12.88 -0.65
N ASN A 72 0.52 14.02 -0.20
CA ASN A 72 -0.16 15.31 -0.26
C ASN A 72 -0.34 15.85 -1.70
N GLU A 73 0.44 15.35 -2.66
CA GLU A 73 0.35 15.72 -4.08
C GLU A 73 -0.57 14.76 -4.87
N VAL A 74 -0.98 13.64 -4.25
CA VAL A 74 -1.91 12.69 -4.85
C VAL A 74 -3.33 13.25 -4.75
N GLU A 75 -4.07 13.21 -5.86
CA GLU A 75 -5.48 13.57 -5.84
C GLU A 75 -6.29 12.50 -5.10
N SER A 76 -6.94 12.91 -4.00
CA SER A 76 -7.92 12.10 -3.24
C SER A 76 -7.39 10.76 -2.67
N PRO A 77 -6.30 10.74 -1.87
CA PRO A 77 -5.88 9.53 -1.19
C PRO A 77 -6.95 9.06 -0.20
N THR A 78 -7.27 7.76 -0.22
CA THR A 78 -8.22 7.15 0.72
C THR A 78 -7.47 6.40 1.81
N LYS A 79 -7.57 6.86 3.06
CA LYS A 79 -6.96 6.14 4.19
C LYS A 79 -7.65 4.79 4.40
N LEU A 80 -6.85 3.73 4.55
CA LEU A 80 -7.34 2.39 4.89
C LEU A 80 -7.34 2.24 6.41
N ASN A 81 -8.54 2.17 6.98
CA ASN A 81 -8.72 1.97 8.41
C ASN A 81 -8.59 0.48 8.76
N PRO A 82 -8.05 0.16 9.94
CA PRO A 82 -8.05 -1.22 10.42
C PRO A 82 -9.49 -1.71 10.58
N THR A 83 -9.70 -3.00 10.36
CA THR A 83 -11.02 -3.64 10.28
C THR A 83 -11.75 -3.70 11.64
N TYR A 84 -11.14 -3.18 12.70
CA TYR A 84 -11.74 -3.07 14.03
C TYR A 84 -12.80 -1.96 14.14
N ASP A 85 -12.87 -1.04 13.18
CA ASP A 85 -13.89 0.02 13.15
C ASP A 85 -15.08 -0.40 12.26
N VAL A 86 -15.75 -1.48 12.66
CA VAL A 86 -17.15 -1.71 12.29
C VAL A 86 -17.97 -1.01 13.37
N SER A 87 -18.18 0.29 13.20
CA SER A 87 -19.24 1.00 13.93
C SER A 87 -20.59 0.46 13.44
N GLU A 88 -21.42 -0.03 14.37
CA GLU A 88 -22.82 -0.46 14.16
C GLU A 88 -23.71 0.64 13.56
#